data_AF-A0A1I7BQT5-F1
#
_entry.id   AF-A0A1I7BQT5-F1
#
_cell.length_a   1.000
_cell.length_b   1.000
_cell.length_c   1.000
_cell.angle_alpha   90.00
_cell.angle_beta   90.00
_cell.angle_gamma   90.00
#
_symmetry.space_group_name_H-M   'P 1'
#
loop_
_entity.id
_entity.type
_entity.pdbx_description
1 polymer ?
#
loop_
_entity_poly.entity_id
_entity_poly.type
_entity_poly.pdbx_seq_one_letter_code
_entity_poly.pdbx_strand_id
1 'polypeptide(L)'
;MAGDPKLSQMQPQKIGGWDPRHVRHLNTQSAALTRLNKPKSLLVRALVLPALLAPLWYQPTLGWFWAVALSVAAVAWVWIIPPFGKKNVGAQTWAQKAILGERMWLNRMFVPIPAPYHQKALALLVVGLIAVGLAIWAAATNNLPLMLTGGIIAYLAKFTSLFVMVKIFEHMKNAHPLYKSWRNVPVNDNSLKAKAG
;
A
#
# COMPACT_ATOMS: atom_id res chain seq x y z
N MET A 1 23.53 0.79 11.91
CA MET A 1 22.91 -0.55 11.79
C MET A 1 23.36 -1.16 10.47
N ALA A 2 24.39 -2.00 10.52
CA ALA A 2 24.87 -2.77 9.38
C ALA A 2 23.71 -3.64 8.86
N GLY A 3 23.46 -3.60 7.55
CA GLY A 3 22.47 -4.49 6.93
C GLY A 3 22.94 -5.93 7.09
N ASP A 4 22.02 -6.84 7.35
CA ASP A 4 22.30 -8.26 7.52
C ASP A 4 23.03 -8.79 6.25
N PRO A 5 24.27 -9.30 6.35
CA PRO A 5 25.07 -9.67 5.17
C PRO A 5 24.39 -10.74 4.30
N LYS A 6 23.50 -11.54 4.89
CA LYS A 6 22.66 -12.51 4.16
C LYS A 6 21.65 -11.85 3.22
N LEU A 7 21.16 -10.65 3.52
CA LEU A 7 20.20 -9.92 2.67
C LEU A 7 20.86 -9.31 1.45
N SER A 8 22.10 -8.83 1.57
CA SER A 8 22.88 -8.33 0.44
C SER A 8 23.26 -9.42 -0.57
N GLN A 9 23.20 -10.69 -0.16
CA GLN A 9 23.47 -11.85 -1.00
C GLN A 9 22.19 -12.52 -1.54
N MET A 10 21.00 -12.04 -1.19
CA MET A 10 19.75 -12.54 -1.78
C MET A 10 19.67 -12.13 -3.25
N GLN A 11 20.20 -12.98 -4.13
CA GLN A 11 20.02 -12.84 -5.56
C GLN A 11 18.53 -12.99 -5.91
N PRO A 12 18.02 -12.20 -6.86
CA PRO A 12 16.66 -12.38 -7.35
C PRO A 12 16.52 -13.82 -7.84
N GLN A 13 15.49 -14.53 -7.35
CA GLN A 13 15.23 -15.87 -7.83
C GLN A 13 14.89 -15.78 -9.33
N LYS A 14 15.60 -16.53 -10.17
CA LYS A 14 15.24 -16.69 -11.58
C LYS A 14 13.94 -17.48 -11.66
N ILE A 15 12.82 -16.77 -11.64
CA ILE A 15 11.54 -17.35 -12.03
C ILE A 15 11.54 -17.41 -13.56
N GLY A 16 11.51 -18.60 -14.15
CA GLY A 16 11.13 -18.82 -15.57
C GLY A 16 11.98 -18.17 -16.67
N GLY A 17 13.31 -18.05 -16.51
CA GLY A 17 14.19 -17.61 -17.61
C GLY A 17 14.17 -16.12 -17.96
N TRP A 18 13.49 -15.28 -17.18
CA TRP A 18 13.36 -13.85 -17.45
C TRP A 18 14.67 -13.09 -17.18
N ASP A 19 15.17 -12.35 -18.18
CA ASP A 19 16.38 -11.53 -18.13
C ASP A 19 16.16 -10.31 -17.19
N PRO A 20 17.09 -9.99 -16.26
CA PRO A 20 17.04 -8.82 -15.38
C PRO A 20 16.80 -7.46 -16.06
N ARG A 21 16.98 -7.34 -17.38
CA ARG A 21 16.58 -6.14 -18.15
C ARG A 21 15.08 -5.87 -18.12
N HIS A 22 14.24 -6.90 -17.95
CA HIS A 22 12.78 -6.79 -17.80
C HIS A 22 12.36 -6.21 -16.44
N VAL A 23 13.27 -6.14 -15.46
CA VAL A 23 13.06 -5.49 -14.15
C VAL A 23 12.82 -3.99 -14.33
N ARG A 24 13.26 -3.39 -15.44
CA ARG A 24 12.94 -1.99 -15.80
C ARG A 24 11.44 -1.77 -15.98
N HIS A 25 10.67 -2.79 -16.39
CA HIS A 25 9.21 -2.71 -16.48
C HIS A 25 8.48 -2.90 -15.12
N LEU A 26 9.14 -3.50 -14.12
CA LEU A 26 8.63 -3.45 -12.74
C LEU A 26 8.73 -2.04 -12.16
N ASN A 27 9.70 -1.24 -12.66
CA ASN A 27 9.71 0.19 -12.43
C ASN A 27 8.60 0.92 -13.22
N THR A 28 7.93 0.33 -14.23
CA THR A 28 6.80 0.95 -14.96
C THR A 28 5.43 0.57 -14.42
N GLN A 29 5.27 -0.56 -13.70
CA GLN A 29 4.09 -0.79 -12.84
C GLN A 29 3.94 0.30 -11.74
N SER A 30 5.00 1.08 -11.55
CA SER A 30 4.97 2.30 -10.77
C SER A 30 4.03 3.37 -11.31
N ALA A 31 3.56 3.40 -12.56
CA ALA A 31 2.68 4.49 -13.03
C ALA A 31 1.29 4.46 -12.36
N ALA A 32 0.66 3.28 -12.27
CA ALA A 32 -0.59 3.11 -11.53
C ALA A 32 -0.35 3.23 -10.02
N LEU A 33 0.71 2.61 -9.49
CA LEU A 33 1.04 2.68 -8.05
C LEU A 33 1.59 4.04 -7.59
N THR A 34 2.16 4.86 -8.47
CA THR A 34 2.61 6.24 -8.12
C THR A 34 1.43 7.15 -7.93
N ARG A 35 0.28 6.84 -8.57
CA ARG A 35 -0.98 7.51 -8.27
C ARG A 35 -1.44 7.27 -6.83
N LEU A 36 -0.95 6.20 -6.19
CA LEU A 36 -1.34 5.81 -4.84
C LEU A 36 -0.27 6.16 -3.77
N ASN A 37 0.76 6.93 -4.10
CA ASN A 37 1.96 7.01 -3.27
C ASN A 37 2.08 8.25 -2.36
N LYS A 38 1.00 9.01 -2.18
CA LYS A 38 1.04 10.27 -1.41
C LYS A 38 0.39 10.08 -0.04
N PRO A 39 0.93 10.69 1.03
CA PRO A 39 0.36 10.56 2.37
C PRO A 39 -1.10 11.06 2.43
N LYS A 40 -1.45 12.11 1.67
CA LYS A 40 -2.83 12.59 1.52
C LYS A 40 -3.78 11.56 0.89
N SER A 41 -3.26 10.65 0.06
CA SER A 41 -4.04 9.53 -0.48
C SER A 41 -4.39 8.49 0.58
N LEU A 42 -3.65 8.41 1.70
CA LEU A 42 -3.98 7.50 2.81
C LEU A 42 -5.29 7.91 3.49
N LEU A 43 -5.50 9.21 3.70
CA LEU A 43 -6.74 9.74 4.29
C LEU A 43 -7.93 9.51 3.36
N VAL A 44 -7.77 9.80 2.06
CA VAL A 44 -8.82 9.54 1.07
C VAL A 44 -9.21 8.06 1.06
N ARG A 45 -8.25 7.14 1.16
CA ARG A 45 -8.54 5.70 1.26
C ARG A 45 -9.16 5.29 2.56
N ALA A 46 -8.78 5.91 3.67
CA ALA A 46 -9.41 5.66 4.95
C ALA A 46 -10.91 6.01 4.88
N LEU A 47 -11.27 7.11 4.21
CA LEU A 47 -12.66 7.54 4.03
C LEU A 47 -13.50 6.62 3.15
N VAL A 48 -12.90 5.68 2.41
CA VAL A 48 -13.65 4.75 1.55
C VAL A 48 -14.51 3.81 2.38
N LEU A 49 -14.00 3.33 3.52
CA LEU A 49 -14.76 2.40 4.36
C LEU A 49 -16.06 3.04 4.89
N PRO A 50 -16.06 4.23 5.52
CA PRO A 50 -17.30 4.87 5.95
C PRO A 50 -18.18 5.27 4.77
N ALA A 51 -17.61 5.71 3.64
CA ALA A 51 -18.38 5.99 2.43
C ALA A 51 -19.03 4.74 1.81
N LEU A 52 -18.42 3.57 2.01
CA LEU A 52 -18.97 2.28 1.60
C LEU A 52 -20.09 1.84 2.54
N LEU A 53 -19.91 2.01 3.86
CA LEU A 53 -20.85 1.52 4.88
C LEU A 53 -22.08 2.42 5.04
N ALA A 54 -21.95 3.74 4.89
CA ALA A 54 -23.05 4.67 5.13
C ALA A 54 -24.28 4.40 4.23
N PRO A 55 -24.16 4.22 2.90
CA PRO A 55 -25.32 3.90 2.06
C PRO A 55 -25.98 2.57 2.42
N LEU A 56 -25.19 1.57 2.83
CA LEU A 56 -25.70 0.26 3.27
C LEU A 56 -26.49 0.37 4.57
N TRP A 57 -26.05 1.22 5.50
CA TRP A 57 -26.78 1.51 6.72
C TRP A 57 -28.11 2.24 6.44
N TYR A 58 -28.12 3.20 5.51
CA TYR A 58 -29.33 3.90 5.10
C TYR A 58 -30.18 3.14 4.08
N GLN A 59 -29.89 1.86 3.84
CA GLN A 59 -30.62 1.05 2.88
C GLN A 59 -32.14 1.00 3.12
N PRO A 60 -32.68 0.97 4.35
CA PRO A 60 -34.13 0.94 4.57
C PRO A 60 -34.86 2.19 4.05
N THR A 61 -34.20 3.35 4.02
CA THR A 61 -34.78 4.61 3.55
C THR A 61 -34.43 4.92 2.10
N LEU A 62 -33.24 4.52 1.66
CA LEU A 62 -32.72 4.80 0.31
C LEU A 62 -33.14 3.75 -0.72
N GLY A 63 -33.51 2.54 -0.26
CA GLY A 63 -33.75 1.38 -1.11
C GLY A 63 -32.47 0.62 -1.45
N TRP A 64 -32.60 -0.69 -1.67
CA TRP A 64 -31.46 -1.60 -1.89
C TRP A 64 -30.61 -1.23 -3.11
N PHE A 65 -31.27 -0.84 -4.22
CA PHE A 65 -30.59 -0.50 -5.46
C PHE A 65 -29.64 0.70 -5.29
N TRP A 66 -30.13 1.79 -4.68
CA TRP A 66 -29.34 3.00 -4.46
C TRP A 66 -28.25 2.79 -3.42
N ALA A 67 -28.51 2.03 -2.35
CA ALA A 67 -27.52 1.70 -1.35
C ALA A 67 -26.31 1.00 -1.99
N VAL A 68 -26.54 -0.05 -2.77
CA VAL A 68 -25.47 -0.78 -3.46
C VAL A 68 -24.77 0.10 -4.49
N ALA A 69 -25.52 0.86 -5.30
CA ALA A 69 -24.94 1.74 -6.31
C ALA A 69 -23.97 2.78 -5.70
N LEU A 70 -24.36 3.43 -4.60
CA LEU A 70 -23.52 4.40 -3.90
C LEU A 70 -22.31 3.74 -3.24
N SER A 71 -22.46 2.55 -2.64
CA SER A 71 -21.33 1.82 -2.06
C SER A 71 -20.31 1.39 -3.11
N VAL A 72 -20.76 0.94 -4.29
CA VAL A 72 -19.89 0.63 -5.43
C VAL A 72 -19.20 1.90 -5.93
N ALA A 73 -19.93 3.01 -6.05
CA ALA A 73 -19.36 4.30 -6.43
C ALA A 73 -18.29 4.77 -5.44
N ALA A 74 -18.48 4.57 -4.14
CA ALA A 74 -17.50 4.90 -3.10
C ALA A 74 -16.19 4.09 -3.23
N VAL A 75 -16.28 2.83 -3.65
CA VAL A 75 -15.07 2.03 -3.97
C VAL A 75 -14.43 2.53 -5.27
N ALA A 76 -15.24 2.79 -6.29
CA ALA A 76 -14.77 3.27 -7.59
C ALA A 76 -14.02 4.61 -7.49
N TRP A 77 -14.45 5.48 -6.57
CA TRP A 77 -13.87 6.77 -6.24
C TRP A 77 -12.37 6.72 -5.94
N VAL A 78 -11.85 5.59 -5.41
CA VAL A 78 -10.42 5.40 -5.14
C VAL A 78 -9.57 5.48 -6.40
N TRP A 79 -10.10 5.03 -7.53
CA TRP A 79 -9.39 5.04 -8.80
C TRP A 79 -9.55 6.37 -9.55
N ILE A 80 -10.62 7.11 -9.25
CA ILE A 80 -10.95 8.37 -9.93
C ILE A 80 -10.14 9.54 -9.35
N ILE A 81 -9.88 9.58 -8.03
CA ILE A 81 -9.13 10.70 -7.45
C ILE A 81 -7.67 10.70 -7.91
N PRO A 82 -7.21 11.74 -8.64
CA PRO A 82 -5.79 11.94 -8.84
C PRO A 82 -5.15 12.29 -7.49
N PRO A 83 -4.05 11.66 -7.08
CA PRO A 83 -3.42 12.01 -5.80
C PRO A 83 -2.94 13.45 -5.84
N PHE A 84 -3.36 14.26 -4.88
CA PHE A 84 -2.87 15.62 -4.74
C PHE A 84 -1.39 15.63 -4.28
N GLY A 85 -0.47 16.19 -5.08
CA GLY A 85 0.91 16.52 -4.64
C GLY A 85 2.04 16.20 -5.63
N LYS A 86 3.29 16.48 -5.28
CA LYS A 86 4.47 16.13 -6.10
C LYS A 86 4.89 14.67 -5.84
N LYS A 87 5.63 14.05 -6.76
CA LYS A 87 6.23 12.72 -6.56
C LYS A 87 7.25 12.84 -5.42
N ASN A 88 6.94 12.29 -4.25
CA ASN A 88 7.88 12.27 -3.14
C ASN A 88 9.00 11.29 -3.47
N VAL A 89 10.21 11.79 -3.65
CA VAL A 89 11.40 10.97 -3.79
C VAL A 89 12.10 10.90 -2.43
N GLY A 90 12.40 9.70 -1.97
CA GLY A 90 13.00 9.45 -0.65
C GLY A 90 12.01 8.91 0.40
N ALA A 91 12.59 8.37 1.47
CA ALA A 91 11.88 7.73 2.60
C ALA A 91 12.12 8.51 3.90
N GLN A 92 11.81 9.80 3.87
CA GLN A 92 12.11 10.74 4.96
C GLN A 92 11.09 10.60 6.11
N THR A 93 9.81 10.33 5.78
CA THR A 93 8.74 10.19 6.79
C THR A 93 8.32 8.74 7.00
N TRP A 94 7.74 8.45 8.17
CA TRP A 94 7.18 7.13 8.49
C TRP A 94 6.17 6.64 7.44
N ALA A 95 5.28 7.54 6.97
CA ALA A 95 4.30 7.20 5.95
C ALA A 95 4.95 6.85 4.59
N GLN A 96 6.04 7.54 4.21
CA GLN A 96 6.79 7.21 3.00
C GLN A 96 7.49 5.85 3.11
N LYS A 97 8.06 5.52 4.28
CA LYS A 97 8.63 4.19 4.55
C LYS A 97 7.56 3.10 4.43
N ALA A 98 6.36 3.32 4.97
CA ALA A 98 5.26 2.36 4.89
C ALA A 98 4.84 2.10 3.43
N ILE A 99 4.69 3.16 2.63
CA ILE A 99 4.32 3.06 1.21
C ILE A 99 5.42 2.33 0.40
N LEU A 100 6.69 2.62 0.66
CA LEU A 100 7.79 1.92 0.00
C LEU A 100 7.89 0.45 0.45
N GLY A 101 7.63 0.17 1.73
CA GLY A 101 7.56 -1.18 2.26
C GLY A 101 6.44 -2.01 1.63
N GLU A 102 5.27 -1.41 1.40
CA GLU A 102 4.16 -2.04 0.67
C GLU A 102 4.57 -2.42 -0.75
N ARG A 103 5.30 -1.54 -1.45
CA ARG A 103 5.85 -1.85 -2.78
C ARG A 103 6.87 -2.97 -2.75
N MET A 104 7.75 -2.99 -1.76
CA MET A 104 8.69 -4.08 -1.56
C MET A 104 7.94 -5.39 -1.31
N TRP A 105 6.88 -5.36 -0.50
CA TRP A 105 6.01 -6.52 -0.22
C TRP A 105 5.23 -7.03 -1.42
N LEU A 106 4.78 -6.15 -2.32
CA LEU A 106 4.21 -6.56 -3.61
C LEU A 106 5.28 -7.20 -4.52
N ASN A 107 6.52 -6.73 -4.44
CA ASN A 107 7.67 -7.27 -5.19
C ASN A 107 8.29 -8.55 -4.59
N ARG A 108 7.63 -9.15 -3.57
CA ARG A 108 8.15 -10.32 -2.83
C ARG A 108 8.43 -11.56 -3.70
N MET A 109 7.80 -11.66 -4.86
CA MET A 109 8.04 -12.75 -5.82
C MET A 109 9.43 -12.63 -6.46
N PHE A 110 9.93 -11.41 -6.64
CA PHE A 110 11.23 -11.16 -7.28
C PHE A 110 12.36 -11.01 -6.28
N VAL A 111 12.10 -10.31 -5.18
CA VAL A 111 13.05 -10.14 -4.08
C VAL A 111 12.42 -10.71 -2.81
N PRO A 112 12.88 -11.88 -2.33
CA PRO A 112 12.24 -12.55 -1.20
C PRO A 112 12.32 -11.69 0.06
N ILE A 113 11.24 -11.72 0.84
CA ILE A 113 11.12 -11.01 2.12
C ILE A 113 11.20 -12.04 3.24
N PRO A 114 11.81 -11.70 4.39
CA PRO A 114 11.84 -12.63 5.51
C PRO A 114 10.44 -13.11 5.89
N ALA A 115 10.32 -14.43 6.03
CA ALA A 115 9.07 -15.13 6.37
C ALA A 115 8.25 -14.49 7.50
N PRO A 116 8.82 -14.10 8.66
CA PRO A 116 8.01 -13.57 9.76
C PRO A 116 7.32 -12.24 9.43
N TYR A 117 7.92 -11.40 8.59
CA TYR A 117 7.27 -10.15 8.16
C TYR A 117 6.20 -10.39 7.10
N HIS A 118 6.49 -11.30 6.17
CA HIS A 118 5.54 -11.67 5.12
C HIS A 118 4.26 -12.31 5.70
N GLN A 119 4.41 -13.27 6.61
CA GLN A 119 3.28 -13.95 7.26
C GLN A 119 2.42 -12.98 8.07
N LYS A 120 3.04 -12.08 8.85
CA LYS A 120 2.31 -11.05 9.60
C LYS A 120 1.53 -10.10 8.68
N ALA A 121 2.15 -9.67 7.57
CA ALA A 121 1.47 -8.82 6.60
C ALA A 121 0.27 -9.53 5.94
N LEU A 122 0.41 -10.81 5.58
CA LEU A 122 -0.70 -11.61 5.04
C LEU A 122 -1.82 -11.80 6.07
N ALA A 123 -1.47 -12.16 7.31
CA ALA A 123 -2.45 -12.36 8.38
C ALA A 123 -3.27 -11.08 8.62
N LEU A 124 -2.61 -9.92 8.70
CA LEU A 124 -3.29 -8.63 8.86
C LEU A 124 -4.17 -8.27 7.66
N LEU A 125 -3.76 -8.62 6.45
CA LEU A 125 -4.58 -8.44 5.25
C LEU A 125 -5.85 -9.30 5.33
N VAL A 126 -5.72 -10.58 5.68
CA VAL A 126 -6.86 -11.51 5.80
C VAL A 126 -7.81 -11.05 6.91
N VAL A 127 -7.29 -10.73 8.09
CA VAL A 127 -8.10 -10.19 9.21
C VAL A 127 -8.81 -8.91 8.81
N GLY A 128 -8.12 -8.00 8.10
CA GLY A 128 -8.73 -6.77 7.60
C GLY A 128 -9.86 -7.03 6.61
N LEU A 129 -9.68 -7.96 5.67
CA LEU A 129 -10.72 -8.32 4.69
C LEU A 129 -11.95 -8.96 5.36
N ILE A 130 -11.74 -9.87 6.31
CA ILE A 130 -12.82 -10.49 7.08
C ILE A 130 -13.59 -9.42 7.87
N ALA A 131 -12.88 -8.51 8.53
CA ALA A 131 -13.50 -7.43 9.31
C ALA A 131 -14.31 -6.47 8.44
N VAL A 132 -13.84 -6.14 7.23
CA VAL A 132 -14.61 -5.36 6.25
C VAL A 132 -15.86 -6.14 5.81
N GLY A 133 -15.73 -7.43 5.50
CA GLY A 133 -16.87 -8.28 5.14
C GLY A 133 -17.93 -8.33 6.24
N LEU A 134 -17.52 -8.47 7.50
CA LEU A 134 -18.41 -8.41 8.66
C LEU A 134 -19.09 -7.05 8.79
N ALA A 135 -18.35 -5.94 8.60
CA ALA A 135 -18.92 -4.60 8.67
C ALA A 135 -19.97 -4.36 7.58
N ILE A 136 -19.73 -4.86 6.36
CA ILE A 136 -20.67 -4.79 5.23
C ILE A 136 -21.94 -5.57 5.54
N TRP A 137 -21.80 -6.81 6.02
CA TRP A 137 -22.93 -7.66 6.39
C TRP A 137 -23.75 -7.04 7.53
N ALA A 138 -23.08 -6.50 8.54
CA ALA A 138 -23.72 -5.80 9.65
C ALA A 138 -24.44 -4.53 9.21
N ALA A 139 -23.87 -3.76 8.27
CA ALA A 139 -24.52 -2.58 7.69
C ALA A 139 -25.79 -2.97 6.94
N ALA A 140 -25.73 -4.02 6.10
CA ALA A 140 -26.87 -4.53 5.35
C ALA A 140 -27.99 -5.11 6.23
N THR A 141 -27.66 -5.56 7.44
CA THR A 141 -28.62 -6.09 8.42
C THR A 141 -29.02 -5.08 9.49
N ASN A 142 -28.60 -3.81 9.36
CA ASN A 142 -28.85 -2.73 10.33
C ASN A 142 -28.38 -3.04 11.77
N ASN A 143 -27.30 -3.82 11.92
CA ASN A 143 -26.66 -4.09 13.21
C ASN A 143 -25.53 -3.08 13.49
N LEU A 144 -25.86 -1.97 14.15
CA LEU A 144 -24.90 -0.86 14.39
C LEU A 144 -23.67 -1.31 15.20
N PRO A 145 -23.81 -2.03 16.33
CA PRO A 145 -22.65 -2.46 17.11
C PRO A 145 -21.69 -3.34 16.31
N LEU A 146 -22.23 -4.28 15.51
CA LEU A 146 -21.40 -5.17 14.71
C LEU A 146 -20.73 -4.44 13.53
N MET A 147 -21.42 -3.47 12.93
CA MET A 147 -20.84 -2.63 11.88
C MET A 147 -19.65 -1.82 12.41
N LEU A 148 -19.82 -1.19 13.58
CA LEU A 148 -18.76 -0.38 14.21
C LEU A 148 -17.57 -1.23 14.63
N THR A 149 -17.81 -2.39 15.25
CA THR A 149 -16.72 -3.30 15.66
C THR A 149 -15.95 -3.84 14.46
N GLY A 150 -16.64 -4.29 13.40
CA GLY A 150 -15.99 -4.70 12.14
C GLY A 150 -15.18 -3.57 11.52
N GLY A 151 -15.72 -2.35 11.49
CA GLY A 151 -15.02 -1.16 11.00
C GLY A 151 -13.76 -0.83 11.79
N ILE A 152 -13.83 -0.85 13.13
CA ILE A 152 -12.69 -0.59 14.02
C ILE A 152 -11.60 -1.64 13.81
N ILE A 153 -11.96 -2.94 13.75
CA ILE A 153 -10.99 -4.03 13.52
C ILE A 153 -10.32 -3.86 12.16
N ALA A 154 -11.08 -3.51 11.11
CA ALA A 154 -10.53 -3.27 9.78
C ALA A 154 -9.50 -2.12 9.80
N TYR A 155 -9.79 -1.02 10.50
CA TYR A 155 -8.85 0.09 10.65
C TYR A 155 -7.60 -0.30 11.44
N LEU A 156 -7.75 -1.02 12.56
CA LEU A 156 -6.63 -1.48 13.37
C LEU A 156 -5.74 -2.44 12.58
N ALA A 157 -6.32 -3.37 11.83
CA ALA A 157 -5.59 -4.28 10.96
C ALA A 157 -4.80 -3.51 9.89
N LYS A 158 -5.43 -2.54 9.23
CA LYS A 158 -4.76 -1.71 8.21
C LYS A 158 -3.64 -0.87 8.81
N PHE A 159 -3.88 -0.22 9.95
CA PHE A 159 -2.89 0.61 10.63
C PHE A 159 -1.69 -0.22 11.11
N THR A 160 -1.95 -1.39 11.68
CA THR A 160 -0.90 -2.34 12.11
C THR A 160 -0.10 -2.85 10.90
N SER A 161 -0.77 -3.10 9.77
CA SER A 161 -0.09 -3.47 8.52
C SER A 161 0.89 -2.39 8.07
N LEU A 162 0.58 -1.10 8.22
CA LEU A 162 1.52 -0.02 7.89
C LEU A 162 2.82 -0.10 8.71
N PHE A 163 2.75 -0.42 10.00
CA PHE A 163 3.96 -0.64 10.80
C PHE A 163 4.78 -1.84 10.34
N VAL A 164 4.12 -2.94 9.93
CA VAL A 164 4.81 -4.09 9.34
C VAL A 164 5.52 -3.67 8.05
N MET A 165 4.90 -2.83 7.22
CA MET A 165 5.53 -2.31 6.01
C MET A 165 6.76 -1.43 6.30
N VAL A 166 6.71 -0.62 7.35
CA VAL A 166 7.90 0.15 7.79
C VAL A 166 9.03 -0.80 8.19
N LYS A 167 8.74 -1.87 8.93
CA LYS A 167 9.75 -2.87 9.31
C LYS A 167 10.34 -3.59 8.09
N ILE A 168 9.50 -3.98 7.13
CA ILE A 168 9.94 -4.55 5.85
C ILE A 168 10.87 -3.57 5.13
N PHE A 169 10.49 -2.29 5.03
CA PHE A 169 11.33 -1.28 4.41
C PHE A 169 12.69 -1.17 5.08
N GLU A 170 12.73 -1.07 6.41
CA GLU A 170 13.99 -0.88 7.15
C GLU A 170 14.95 -2.06 7.01
N HIS A 171 14.42 -3.27 6.89
CA HIS A 171 15.20 -4.48 6.67
C HIS A 171 15.65 -4.62 5.21
N MET A 172 14.77 -4.30 4.25
CA MET A 172 15.01 -4.53 2.83
C MET A 172 15.72 -3.37 2.11
N LYS A 173 15.80 -2.17 2.70
CA LYS A 173 16.37 -0.97 2.05
C LYS A 173 17.79 -1.13 1.48
N ASN A 174 18.56 -2.08 2.02
CA ASN A 174 19.94 -2.39 1.62
C ASN A 174 20.08 -3.73 0.89
N ALA A 175 19.00 -4.51 0.74
CA ALA A 175 19.06 -5.87 0.20
C ALA A 175 19.31 -5.90 -1.32
N HIS A 176 18.85 -4.88 -2.06
CA HIS A 176 18.96 -4.86 -3.52
C HIS A 176 19.30 -3.45 -4.06
N PRO A 177 20.13 -3.31 -5.12
CA PRO A 177 20.45 -2.01 -5.73
C PRO A 177 19.22 -1.19 -6.15
N LEU A 178 18.15 -1.86 -6.60
CA LEU A 178 16.85 -1.24 -6.91
C LEU A 178 16.28 -0.46 -5.70
N TYR A 179 16.35 -1.04 -4.50
CA TYR A 179 15.81 -0.40 -3.30
C TYR A 179 16.71 0.73 -2.79
N LYS A 180 18.01 0.67 -3.10
CA LYS A 180 18.95 1.78 -2.87
C LYS A 180 18.61 2.98 -3.75
N SER A 181 18.28 2.77 -5.03
CA SER A 181 17.90 3.87 -5.93
C SER A 181 16.59 4.54 -5.53
N TRP A 182 15.66 3.82 -4.90
CA TRP A 182 14.39 4.40 -4.40
C TRP A 182 14.57 5.37 -3.22
N ARG A 183 15.72 5.32 -2.53
CA ARG A 183 16.06 6.26 -1.47
C ARG A 183 16.72 7.53 -1.99
N ASN A 184 17.42 7.43 -3.12
CA ASN A 184 18.17 8.55 -3.66
C ASN A 184 17.22 9.49 -4.39
N VAL A 185 17.29 10.77 -4.04
CA VAL A 185 16.67 11.82 -4.87
C VAL A 185 17.50 11.89 -6.17
N PRO A 186 16.89 11.75 -7.36
CA PRO A 186 17.62 11.94 -8.60
C PRO A 186 18.12 13.38 -8.61
N VAL A 187 19.44 13.53 -8.47
CA VAL A 187 20.10 14.81 -8.68
C VAL A 187 20.23 14.96 -10.19
N ASN A 188 19.83 16.12 -10.71
CA ASN A 188 20.02 16.41 -12.12
C ASN A 188 21.51 16.67 -12.36
N ASP A 189 22.21 15.73 -12.99
CA ASP A 189 23.64 15.87 -13.27
C ASP A 189 23.96 17.08 -14.17
N ASN A 190 22.99 17.55 -14.97
CA ASN A 190 23.14 18.80 -15.75
C ASN A 190 23.23 20.04 -14.85
N SER A 191 22.56 20.03 -13.69
CA SER A 191 22.63 21.14 -12.73
C SER A 191 23.95 21.18 -11.95
N LEU A 192 24.63 20.04 -11.82
CA LEU A 192 25.96 19.96 -11.20
C LEU A 192 27.03 20.48 -12.16
N LYS A 193 26.94 20.13 -13.46
CA LYS A 193 27.85 20.66 -14.49
C LYS A 193 27.73 22.18 -14.66
N ALA A 194 26.53 22.74 -14.59
CA ALA A 194 26.29 24.18 -14.71
C ALA A 194 26.80 25.01 -13.51
N LYS A 195 27.12 24.38 -12.37
CA LYS A 195 27.73 25.05 -11.20
C LYS A 195 29.25 24.90 -11.13
N ALA A 196 29.82 24.02 -11.95
CA ALA A 196 31.23 23.66 -11.93
C ALA A 196 32.04 24.32 -13.08
N GLY A 197 31.38 25.10 -13.93
CA GLY A 197 32.00 25.99 -14.92
C GLY A 197 31.52 27.41 -14.68
#